data_AF-A0A497DSM5-F1
#
_entry.id   AF-A0A497DSM5-F1
#
_cell.length_a   1.000
_cell.length_b   1.000
_cell.length_c   1.000
_cell.angle_alpha   90.00
_cell.angle_beta   90.00
_cell.angle_gamma   90.00
#
_symmetry.space_group_name_H-M   'P 1'
#
loop_
_entity.id
_entity.type
_entity.pdbx_description
1 polymer ?
#
loop_
_entity_poly.entity_id
_entity_poly.type
_entity_poly.pdbx_seq_one_letter_code
_entity_poly.pdbx_strand_id
1 'polypeptide(L)'
;MSPGYLSFSLGLDYKPSEVFSLFLSPISSKFTFVLDDDLSAAGSFGLDPDQKTRAEIGAYIKMTFKKEILKNVTLDTKIDLFSNYFDNPQYIDVNWDLWLIFKVNDYLSASLLTQLIYDYDIKFGEDTTGDGEYDTFSEKVQFKELFGLGLTYSF
;
A
#
# COMPACT_ATOMS: atom_id res chain seq x y z
N MET A 1 3.23 -18.34 -6.38
CA MET A 1 3.28 -17.37 -5.26
C MET A 1 3.51 -16.00 -5.87
N SER A 2 2.58 -15.08 -5.72
CA SER A 2 2.68 -13.77 -6.37
C SER A 2 1.94 -12.68 -5.59
N PRO A 3 2.44 -11.44 -5.62
CA PRO A 3 3.84 -11.05 -5.54
C PRO A 3 4.38 -11.14 -4.09
N GLY A 4 5.67 -11.35 -3.94
CA GLY A 4 6.39 -11.15 -2.68
C GLY A 4 7.16 -9.83 -2.70
N TYR A 5 7.17 -9.09 -1.60
CA TYR A 5 7.89 -7.82 -1.49
C TYR A 5 8.95 -7.88 -0.40
N LEU A 6 10.15 -7.34 -0.70
CA LEU A 6 11.22 -7.13 0.27
C LEU A 6 11.72 -5.69 0.14
N SER A 7 11.77 -4.95 1.24
CA SER A 7 12.23 -3.57 1.23
C SER A 7 13.30 -3.32 2.27
N PHE A 8 14.32 -2.54 1.92
CA PHE A 8 15.34 -2.03 2.84
C PHE A 8 15.36 -0.52 2.78
N SER A 9 15.37 0.15 3.93
CA SER A 9 15.36 1.62 3.99
C SER A 9 16.34 2.12 5.03
N LEU A 10 17.21 3.05 4.64
CA LEU A 10 18.08 3.79 5.54
C LEU A 10 17.58 5.23 5.64
N GLY A 11 17.24 5.69 6.84
CA GLY A 11 16.55 6.96 7.02
C GLY A 11 16.53 7.49 8.44
N LEU A 12 15.82 8.61 8.60
CA LEU A 12 15.58 9.30 9.85
C LEU A 12 14.16 8.99 10.33
N ASP A 13 14.03 8.71 11.61
CA ASP A 13 12.75 8.50 12.28
C ASP A 13 12.47 9.70 13.21
N TYR A 14 11.40 10.43 12.92
CA TYR A 14 10.95 11.59 13.67
C TYR A 14 9.63 11.28 14.40
N LYS A 15 9.72 11.20 15.73
CA LYS A 15 8.62 10.85 16.64
C LYS A 15 8.43 11.95 17.69
N PRO A 16 7.78 13.08 17.35
CA PRO A 16 7.55 14.18 18.30
C PRO A 16 6.55 13.84 19.41
N SER A 17 5.75 12.79 19.24
CA SER A 17 4.76 12.34 20.22
C SER A 17 4.39 10.87 20.01
N GLU A 18 3.65 10.27 20.92
CA GLU A 18 3.15 8.89 20.78
C GLU A 18 2.09 8.74 19.68
N VAL A 19 1.43 9.84 19.30
CA VAL A 19 0.32 9.82 18.33
C VAL A 19 0.78 10.01 16.88
N PHE A 20 2.04 10.41 16.65
CA PHE A 20 2.54 10.75 15.32
C PHE A 20 3.97 10.26 15.13
N SER A 21 4.23 9.59 14.00
CA SER A 21 5.59 9.27 13.55
C SER A 21 5.75 9.58 12.06
N LEU A 22 6.95 10.04 11.72
CA LEU A 22 7.38 10.32 10.35
C LEU A 22 8.75 9.69 10.14
N PHE A 23 8.82 8.70 9.26
CA PHE A 23 10.05 8.12 8.79
C PHE A 23 10.37 8.63 7.39
N LEU A 24 11.58 9.16 7.21
CA LEU A 24 12.09 9.72 5.97
C LEU A 24 13.35 8.96 5.57
N SER A 25 13.34 8.31 4.42
CA SER A 25 14.48 7.56 3.91
C SER A 25 14.85 8.05 2.52
N PRO A 26 15.98 8.76 2.35
CA PRO A 26 16.49 9.13 1.02
C PRO A 26 17.11 7.95 0.28
N ILE A 27 17.37 6.83 0.97
CA ILE A 27 17.96 5.63 0.38
C ILE A 27 17.11 4.43 0.80
N SER A 28 16.22 4.02 -0.10
CA SER A 28 15.39 2.84 0.03
C SER A 28 15.51 1.94 -1.20
N SER A 29 15.41 0.63 -0.99
CA SER A 29 15.25 -0.36 -2.04
C SER A 29 13.97 -1.15 -1.86
N LYS A 30 13.30 -1.46 -2.96
CA LYS A 30 12.07 -2.27 -3.03
C LYS A 30 12.33 -3.38 -4.06
N PHE A 31 12.20 -4.61 -3.61
CA PHE A 31 12.33 -5.80 -4.45
C PHE A 31 10.97 -6.47 -4.54
N THR A 32 10.50 -6.68 -5.77
CA THR A 32 9.25 -7.36 -6.08
C THR A 32 9.57 -8.68 -6.76
N PHE A 33 9.04 -9.78 -6.21
CA PHE A 33 9.24 -11.13 -6.74
C PHE A 33 7.91 -11.69 -7.24
N VAL A 34 7.84 -12.03 -8.51
CA VAL A 34 6.71 -12.72 -9.14
C VAL A 34 7.20 -14.09 -9.57
N LEU A 35 6.95 -15.09 -8.72
CA LEU A 35 7.40 -16.48 -8.94
C LEU A 35 6.38 -17.31 -9.72
N ASP A 36 5.32 -16.67 -10.21
CA ASP A 36 4.26 -17.29 -10.98
C ASP A 36 4.50 -17.01 -12.46
N ASP A 37 4.66 -18.08 -13.25
CA ASP A 37 5.10 -17.99 -14.64
C ASP A 37 4.04 -17.35 -15.55
N ASP A 38 2.76 -17.55 -15.26
CA ASP A 38 1.67 -16.94 -16.03
C ASP A 38 1.62 -15.43 -15.79
N LEU A 39 1.81 -14.99 -14.53
CA LEU A 39 1.84 -13.57 -14.18
C LEU A 39 3.14 -12.88 -14.64
N SER A 40 4.26 -13.59 -14.68
CA SER A 40 5.54 -13.09 -15.19
C SER A 40 5.53 -12.97 -16.72
N ALA A 41 4.97 -13.94 -17.44
CA ALA A 41 4.82 -13.88 -18.89
C ALA A 41 3.90 -12.72 -19.33
N ALA A 42 2.89 -12.39 -18.50
CA ALA A 42 1.99 -11.26 -18.74
C ALA A 42 2.61 -9.88 -18.44
N GLY A 43 3.87 -9.79 -17.99
CA GLY A 43 4.48 -8.52 -17.59
C GLY A 43 3.75 -7.83 -16.42
N SER A 44 3.12 -8.62 -15.55
CA SER A 44 2.34 -8.07 -14.43
C SER A 44 3.25 -7.45 -13.38
N PHE A 45 2.72 -6.51 -12.61
CA PHE A 45 3.41 -5.86 -11.49
C PHE A 45 4.67 -5.05 -11.87
N GLY A 46 4.67 -4.46 -13.08
CA GLY A 46 5.74 -3.58 -13.55
C GLY A 46 7.02 -4.31 -13.97
N LEU A 47 6.94 -5.62 -14.23
CA LEU A 47 8.02 -6.44 -14.76
C LEU A 47 7.99 -6.46 -16.29
N ASP A 48 9.15 -6.46 -16.93
CA ASP A 48 9.20 -6.86 -18.35
C ASP A 48 8.74 -8.33 -18.47
N PRO A 49 8.11 -8.72 -19.60
CA PRO A 49 7.76 -10.12 -19.84
C PRO A 49 8.94 -11.07 -19.58
N ASP A 50 8.68 -12.20 -18.93
CA ASP A 50 9.65 -13.21 -18.49
C ASP A 50 10.62 -12.79 -17.36
N GLN A 51 10.53 -11.56 -16.85
CA GLN A 51 11.23 -11.17 -15.63
C GLN A 51 10.45 -11.59 -14.38
N LYS A 52 11.16 -12.16 -13.41
CA LYS A 52 10.58 -12.65 -12.13
C LYS A 52 10.92 -11.76 -10.93
N THR A 53 11.82 -10.79 -11.12
CA THR A 53 12.33 -9.94 -10.05
C THR A 53 12.47 -8.51 -10.56
N ARG A 54 11.86 -7.56 -9.84
CA ARG A 54 12.04 -6.12 -10.05
C ARG A 54 12.79 -5.56 -8.86
N ALA A 55 13.80 -4.73 -9.12
CA ALA A 55 14.56 -4.04 -8.07
C ALA A 55 14.49 -2.54 -8.32
N GLU A 56 14.02 -1.81 -7.31
CA GLU A 56 13.82 -0.38 -7.36
C GLU A 56 14.65 0.28 -6.26
N ILE A 57 15.23 1.45 -6.55
CA ILE A 57 15.96 2.26 -5.58
C ILE A 57 15.38 3.67 -5.61
N GLY A 58 15.12 4.23 -4.44
CA GLY A 58 14.35 5.45 -4.35
C GLY A 58 14.33 6.11 -2.98
N ALA A 59 13.52 7.16 -2.89
CA ALA A 59 13.13 7.77 -1.63
C ALA A 59 11.87 7.09 -1.08
N TYR A 60 11.77 7.02 0.24
CA TYR A 60 10.61 6.49 0.93
C TYR A 60 10.21 7.40 2.09
N ILE A 61 8.91 7.64 2.22
CA ILE A 61 8.31 8.37 3.34
C ILE A 61 7.23 7.49 3.95
N LYS A 62 7.26 7.33 5.27
CA LYS A 62 6.18 6.70 6.04
C LYS A 62 5.70 7.66 7.09
N MET A 63 4.41 7.97 7.08
CA MET A 63 3.75 8.80 8.08
C MET A 63 2.67 7.97 8.77
N THR A 64 2.67 7.95 10.10
CA THR A 64 1.63 7.30 10.90
C THR A 64 1.00 8.31 11.85
N PHE A 65 -0.31 8.30 11.98
CA PHE A 65 -1.03 9.06 12.98
C PHE A 65 -2.09 8.19 13.66
N LYS A 66 -1.98 8.05 14.98
CA LYS A 66 -2.90 7.26 15.80
C LYS A 66 -3.37 8.04 17.00
N LYS A 67 -4.66 8.35 17.07
CA LYS A 67 -5.23 9.14 18.16
C LYS A 67 -6.69 8.82 18.39
N GLU A 68 -7.11 8.84 19.65
CA GLU A 68 -8.53 8.96 20.01
C GLU A 68 -9.01 10.37 19.63
N ILE A 69 -9.75 10.48 18.53
CA ILE A 69 -10.22 11.75 17.96
C ILE A 69 -11.52 12.22 18.60
N LEU A 70 -12.33 11.28 19.08
CA LEU A 70 -13.55 11.50 19.85
C LEU A 70 -13.61 10.41 20.92
N LYS A 71 -14.38 10.63 21.99
CA LYS A 71 -14.59 9.60 23.01
C LYS A 71 -15.03 8.29 22.36
N ASN A 72 -14.29 7.21 22.63
CA ASN A 72 -14.49 5.87 22.06
C ASN A 72 -14.29 5.76 20.54
N VAL A 73 -13.66 6.74 19.89
CA VAL A 73 -13.35 6.70 18.45
C VAL A 73 -11.87 6.95 18.24
N THR A 74 -11.15 5.90 17.84
CA THR A 74 -9.73 5.96 17.51
C THR A 74 -9.56 5.99 16.00
N LEU A 75 -8.82 6.98 15.52
CA LEU A 75 -8.29 7.02 14.17
C LEU A 75 -6.85 6.49 14.20
N ASP A 76 -6.56 5.51 13.36
CA ASP A 76 -5.23 4.99 13.09
C ASP A 76 -5.02 5.03 11.58
N THR A 77 -4.17 5.93 11.10
CA THR A 77 -3.90 6.12 9.67
C THR A 77 -2.41 6.06 9.40
N LYS A 78 -2.05 5.46 8.27
CA LYS A 78 -0.68 5.31 7.80
C LYS A 78 -0.61 5.58 6.32
N ILE A 79 0.30 6.46 5.91
CA ILE A 79 0.61 6.74 4.52
C ILE A 79 2.06 6.33 4.26
N ASP A 80 2.24 5.51 3.25
CA ASP A 80 3.52 5.09 2.69
C ASP A 80 3.66 5.67 1.29
N LEU A 81 4.75 6.39 1.03
CA LEU A 81 5.07 7.01 -0.26
C LEU A 81 6.43 6.51 -0.73
N PHE A 82 6.54 6.06 -1.97
CA PHE A 82 7.80 5.65 -2.58
C PHE A 82 7.99 6.36 -3.93
N SER A 83 9.20 6.82 -4.20
CA SER A 83 9.57 7.46 -5.47
C SER A 83 10.82 6.79 -6.00
N ASN A 84 10.72 6.18 -7.18
CA ASN A 84 11.81 5.48 -7.83
C ASN A 84 12.73 6.49 -8.52
N TYR A 85 14.02 6.51 -8.15
CA TYR A 85 14.97 7.49 -8.68
C TYR A 85 15.34 7.28 -10.14
N PHE A 86 15.22 6.05 -10.63
CA PHE A 86 15.70 5.65 -11.95
C PHE A 86 14.57 5.43 -12.96
N ASP A 87 13.34 5.31 -12.49
CA ASP A 87 12.16 5.04 -13.31
C ASP A 87 11.05 6.01 -12.91
N ASN A 88 10.86 7.06 -13.71
CA ASN A 88 9.84 8.09 -13.54
C ASN A 88 9.69 8.65 -12.10
N PRO A 89 10.72 9.31 -11.54
CA PRO A 89 10.71 9.83 -10.16
C PRO A 89 9.57 10.81 -9.84
N GLN A 90 8.98 11.43 -10.88
CA GLN A 90 7.82 12.31 -10.75
C GLN A 90 6.54 11.57 -10.33
N TYR A 91 6.45 10.26 -10.57
CA TYR A 91 5.31 9.45 -10.15
C TYR A 91 5.62 8.79 -8.82
N ILE A 92 4.80 9.09 -7.82
CA ILE A 92 4.95 8.61 -6.46
C ILE A 92 3.98 7.45 -6.26
N ASP A 93 4.51 6.30 -5.85
CA ASP A 93 3.70 5.19 -5.35
C ASP A 93 3.10 5.60 -4.01
N VAL A 94 1.79 5.37 -3.86
CA VAL A 94 1.01 5.72 -2.68
C VAL A 94 0.34 4.47 -2.13
N ASN A 95 0.55 4.20 -0.85
CA ASN A 95 -0.28 3.27 -0.09
C ASN A 95 -0.79 3.97 1.16
N TRP A 96 -2.10 4.10 1.27
CA TRP A 96 -2.76 4.79 2.37
C TRP A 96 -3.76 3.86 3.06
N ASP A 97 -3.45 3.53 4.31
CA ASP A 97 -4.33 2.81 5.21
C ASP A 97 -5.02 3.80 6.18
N LEU A 98 -6.32 3.62 6.37
CA LEU A 98 -7.10 4.33 7.39
C LEU A 98 -7.97 3.34 8.14
N TRP A 99 -7.85 3.34 9.46
CA TRP A 99 -8.60 2.49 10.37
C TRP A 99 -9.31 3.36 11.40
N LEU A 100 -10.64 3.34 11.34
CA LEU A 100 -11.50 3.90 12.37
C LEU A 100 -11.97 2.77 13.28
N ILE A 101 -11.72 2.91 14.57
CA ILE A 101 -12.10 1.93 15.59
C ILE A 101 -13.08 2.61 16.54
N PHE A 102 -14.27 2.03 16.66
CA PHE A 102 -15.35 2.52 17.51
C PHE A 102 -15.55 1.54 18.67
N LYS A 103 -15.33 2.00 19.90
CA LYS A 103 -15.69 1.25 21.12
C LYS A 103 -17.14 1.55 21.47
N VAL A 104 -18.06 0.65 21.12
CA VAL A 104 -19.48 0.85 21.40
C VAL A 104 -19.75 0.70 22.89
N ASN A 105 -19.22 -0.36 23.50
CA ASN A 105 -19.21 -0.57 24.95
C ASN A 105 -18.05 -1.54 25.31
N ASP A 106 -18.00 -2.01 26.56
CA ASP A 106 -16.94 -2.93 27.00
C ASP A 106 -16.98 -4.31 26.33
N TYR A 107 -18.09 -4.63 25.65
CA TYR A 107 -18.31 -5.91 24.96
C TYR A 107 -18.36 -5.83 23.44
N LEU A 108 -18.57 -4.63 22.89
CA LEU A 108 -18.85 -4.41 21.47
C LEU A 108 -17.91 -3.37 20.88
N SER A 109 -17.34 -3.72 19.74
CA SER A 109 -16.56 -2.81 18.91
C SER A 109 -17.01 -2.87 17.46
N ALA A 110 -16.87 -1.75 16.76
CA ALA A 110 -16.99 -1.68 15.32
C ALA A 110 -15.69 -1.12 14.75
N SER A 111 -15.37 -1.48 13.51
CA SER A 111 -14.25 -0.90 12.81
C SER A 111 -14.54 -0.71 11.33
N LEU A 112 -13.95 0.34 10.77
CA LEU A 112 -13.92 0.62 9.35
C LEU A 112 -12.47 0.74 8.93
N LEU A 113 -12.03 -0.15 8.05
CA LEU A 113 -10.70 -0.16 7.48
C LEU A 113 -10.82 0.15 6.00
N THR A 114 -10.10 1.17 5.53
CA THR A 114 -9.99 1.51 4.11
C THR A 114 -8.54 1.50 3.70
N GLN A 115 -8.27 1.06 2.48
CA GLN A 115 -6.95 1.05 1.87
C GLN A 115 -7.04 1.62 0.46
N LEU A 116 -6.18 2.59 0.18
CA LEU A 116 -6.00 3.17 -1.15
C LEU A 116 -4.58 2.85 -1.62
N ILE A 117 -4.45 2.25 -2.79
CA ILE A 117 -3.16 1.93 -3.41
C ILE A 117 -3.13 2.58 -4.80
N TYR A 118 -2.04 3.27 -5.09
CA TYR A 118 -1.69 3.76 -6.41
C TYR A 118 -0.22 3.45 -6.65
N ASP A 119 0.09 2.75 -7.73
CA ASP A 119 1.45 2.43 -8.15
C ASP A 119 1.47 2.66 -9.66
N TYR A 120 2.36 3.53 -10.11
CA TYR A 120 2.36 3.96 -11.51
C TYR A 120 2.81 2.82 -12.44
N ASP A 121 3.60 1.89 -11.94
CA ASP A 121 4.19 0.82 -12.74
C ASP A 121 3.29 -0.42 -12.82
N ILE A 122 2.33 -0.53 -11.91
CA ILE A 122 1.30 -1.57 -11.97
C ILE A 122 0.21 -1.13 -12.95
N LYS A 123 0.33 -1.62 -14.19
CA LYS A 123 -0.67 -1.41 -15.23
C LYS A 123 -1.73 -2.50 -15.21
N PHE A 124 -2.96 -2.09 -15.47
CA PHE A 124 -4.12 -2.97 -15.63
C PHE A 124 -4.53 -3.00 -17.10
N GLY A 125 -4.60 -4.21 -17.66
CA GLY A 125 -5.13 -4.45 -18.99
C GLY A 125 -6.63 -4.16 -19.05
N GLU A 126 -7.05 -3.49 -20.13
CA GLU A 126 -8.45 -3.26 -20.46
C GLU A 126 -8.68 -3.69 -21.90
N ASP A 127 -9.63 -4.62 -22.07
CA ASP A 127 -10.16 -5.03 -23.36
C ASP A 127 -11.16 -3.96 -23.83
N THR A 128 -10.73 -3.17 -24.80
CA THR A 128 -11.53 -2.06 -25.35
C THR A 128 -12.37 -2.49 -26.55
N THR A 129 -12.08 -3.65 -27.13
CA THR A 129 -12.69 -4.16 -28.36
C THR A 129 -13.71 -5.28 -28.11
N GLY A 130 -13.68 -5.90 -26.92
CA GLY A 130 -14.56 -6.97 -26.47
C GLY A 130 -14.22 -8.35 -27.02
N ASP A 131 -12.99 -8.56 -27.49
CA ASP A 131 -12.55 -9.82 -28.11
C ASP A 131 -11.88 -10.79 -27.12
N GLY A 132 -11.73 -10.38 -25.86
CA GLY A 132 -11.08 -11.15 -24.81
C GLY A 132 -9.56 -10.97 -24.75
N GLU A 133 -8.97 -10.12 -25.58
CA GLU A 133 -7.57 -9.69 -25.50
C GLU A 133 -7.45 -8.28 -24.88
N TYR A 134 -6.38 -8.03 -24.13
CA TYR A 134 -6.17 -6.72 -23.50
C TYR A 134 -5.50 -5.76 -24.48
N ASP A 135 -6.23 -4.72 -24.90
CA ASP A 135 -5.75 -3.72 -25.88
C ASP A 135 -4.89 -2.62 -25.25
N THR A 136 -5.23 -2.21 -24.03
CA THR A 136 -4.63 -1.05 -23.38
C THR A 136 -4.24 -1.35 -21.94
N PHE A 137 -3.11 -0.80 -21.52
CA PHE A 137 -2.57 -0.99 -20.17
C PHE A 137 -2.40 0.38 -19.51
N SER A 138 -3.15 0.62 -18.43
CA SER A 138 -3.11 1.89 -17.71
C SER A 138 -3.02 1.68 -16.19
N GLU A 139 -2.38 2.61 -15.51
CA GLU A 139 -2.36 2.68 -14.05
C GLU A 139 -3.74 3.08 -13.52
N LYS A 140 -4.15 2.46 -12.40
CA LYS A 140 -5.46 2.71 -11.79
C LYS A 140 -5.30 2.84 -10.28
N VAL A 141 -6.10 3.72 -9.68
CA VAL A 141 -6.25 3.79 -8.22
C VAL A 141 -7.07 2.59 -7.76
N GLN A 142 -6.51 1.83 -6.83
CA GLN A 142 -7.19 0.72 -6.18
C GLN A 142 -7.72 1.18 -4.83
N PHE A 143 -8.99 0.90 -4.55
CA PHE A 143 -9.62 1.23 -3.28
C PHE A 143 -10.28 -0.02 -2.70
N LYS A 144 -10.03 -0.28 -1.42
CA LYS A 144 -10.59 -1.39 -0.67
C LYS A 144 -11.20 -0.86 0.62
N GLU A 145 -12.38 -1.37 0.96
CA GLU A 145 -13.09 -1.08 2.21
C GLU A 145 -13.44 -2.39 2.91
N LEU A 146 -13.29 -2.41 4.23
CA LEU A 146 -13.70 -3.49 5.10
C LEU A 146 -14.35 -2.90 6.34
N PHE A 147 -15.62 -3.24 6.55
CA PHE A 147 -16.32 -2.97 7.79
C PHE A 147 -16.38 -4.22 8.67
N GLY A 148 -16.06 -4.08 9.95
CA GLY A 148 -16.05 -5.14 10.93
C GLY A 148 -16.90 -4.81 12.16
N LEU A 149 -17.64 -5.79 12.66
CA LEU A 149 -18.31 -5.76 13.96
C LEU A 149 -17.75 -6.90 14.81
N GLY A 150 -17.26 -6.58 16.00
CA GLY A 150 -16.57 -7.51 16.89
C GLY A 150 -17.15 -7.52 18.30
N LEU A 151 -17.25 -8.73 18.87
CA LEU A 151 -17.46 -8.93 20.29
C LEU A 151 -16.10 -9.03 20.98
N THR A 152 -15.88 -8.20 21.99
CA THR A 152 -14.65 -8.21 22.80
C THR A 152 -15.02 -8.60 24.22
N TYR A 153 -14.49 -9.69 24.75
CA TYR A 153 -14.67 -10.05 26.16
C TYR A 153 -13.34 -9.88 26.87
N SER A 154 -13.23 -8.85 27.71
CA SER A 154 -12.03 -8.57 28.52
C SER A 154 -12.30 -8.98 29.97
N PHE A 155 -11.47 -9.85 30.53
CA PHE A 155 -11.45 -10.24 31.95
C PHE A 155 -10.46 -9.39 32.76
#